data_AF-A0A1Y2U594-F1
#
_entry.id   AF-A0A1Y2U594-F1
#
_cell.length_a   1.000
_cell.length_b   1.000
_cell.length_c   1.000
_cell.angle_alpha   90.00
_cell.angle_beta   90.00
_cell.angle_gamma   90.00
#
_symmetry.space_group_name_H-M   'P 1'
#
loop_
_entity.id
_entity.type
_entity.pdbx_description
1 polymer ?
#
loop_
_entity_poly.entity_id
_entity_poly.type
_entity_poly.pdbx_seq_one_letter_code
_entity_poly.pdbx_strand_id
1 'polypeptide(L)'
;MTAKNFPFVRYMESATYLTHMVPKQAWVVNLVISKKLLTSESLSFLLAMASEIDNSTTIASLRDSLCSEATPLPVRFRALFSLKHLARHETGDRALAAIDAIAAAFASPSALLKHELAYCLGQSANLAAVPHLQKVLADLQEDPMCRHEAAEALGALGDAGNLEILRKFRDREGEDVVIKETCEIAIDRIEWENSEQRKAEKLRPSDFASVDPAPPMPDSEKTVEDLEKALMDTNLPLFLRYRAMFALRDLASPPDLPTAVPAVHALAKGFADSSALFRHEIAFVFGQLSHPASIPALTSALSNLQEASMVRHEAAEALGSLGEEEGVEEILKRFLHDDEKVVRESVIVALDMADYEQSNQAEYALIPEAPKVAA
;
A
#
# COMPACT_ATOMS: atom_id res chain seq x y z
N MET A 1 8.66 -18.37 9.97
CA MET A 1 9.27 -17.30 9.15
C MET A 1 8.81 -15.96 9.72
N THR A 2 9.66 -14.99 10.03
CA THR A 2 9.20 -13.66 10.50
C THR A 2 8.49 -12.93 9.35
N ALA A 3 7.40 -12.18 9.61
CA ALA A 3 6.56 -11.55 8.58
C ALA A 3 7.23 -10.62 7.58
N LYS A 4 8.48 -10.25 7.84
CA LYS A 4 9.37 -9.67 6.83
C LYS A 4 9.51 -10.56 5.56
N ASN A 5 8.98 -11.78 5.51
CA ASN A 5 9.04 -12.66 4.34
C ASN A 5 7.74 -12.72 3.53
N PHE A 6 6.72 -11.88 3.79
CA PHE A 6 5.51 -11.89 2.97
C PHE A 6 5.70 -11.13 1.64
N PRO A 7 5.41 -11.78 0.49
CA PRO A 7 5.49 -11.18 -0.85
C PRO A 7 4.75 -9.85 -1.00
N PHE A 8 3.51 -9.76 -0.51
CA PHE A 8 2.71 -8.53 -0.60
C PHE A 8 3.25 -7.38 0.24
N VAL A 9 3.82 -7.71 1.41
CA VAL A 9 4.46 -6.72 2.28
C VAL A 9 5.74 -6.22 1.62
N ARG A 10 6.53 -7.07 0.96
CA ARG A 10 7.65 -6.62 0.11
C ARG A 10 7.19 -5.80 -1.09
N TYR A 11 6.04 -6.11 -1.66
CA TYR A 11 5.46 -5.39 -2.79
C TYR A 11 5.04 -3.96 -2.41
N MET A 12 4.18 -3.84 -1.40
CA MET A 12 3.70 -2.56 -0.87
C MET A 12 4.80 -1.77 -0.17
N GLU A 13 5.80 -2.44 0.41
CA GLU A 13 6.85 -1.83 1.24
C GLU A 13 8.26 -2.01 0.68
N SER A 14 8.43 -2.14 -0.65
CA SER A 14 9.72 -2.41 -1.31
C SER A 14 10.78 -1.35 -1.01
N ALA A 15 11.40 -1.48 0.17
CA ALA A 15 12.70 -1.01 0.63
C ALA A 15 13.00 -1.41 2.10
N THR A 16 12.85 -2.69 2.45
CA THR A 16 13.39 -3.14 3.75
C THR A 16 13.98 -4.55 3.74
N TYR A 17 15.05 -4.79 2.97
CA TYR A 17 15.99 -5.89 3.25
C TYR A 17 17.43 -5.47 2.95
N LEU A 18 18.26 -5.27 3.99
CA LEU A 18 19.68 -5.65 4.06
C LEU A 18 20.29 -5.30 5.44
N THR A 19 20.02 -6.12 6.45
CA THR A 19 21.04 -6.38 7.49
C THR A 19 21.04 -7.87 7.81
N HIS A 20 22.12 -8.53 7.41
CA HIS A 20 22.51 -9.92 7.67
C HIS A 20 22.08 -10.95 6.60
N MET A 21 22.95 -11.17 5.61
CA MET A 21 23.74 -12.41 5.45
C MET A 21 24.49 -12.42 4.10
N VAL A 22 25.74 -12.91 4.11
CA VAL A 22 26.60 -13.39 2.98
C VAL A 22 27.56 -12.36 2.30
N PRO A 23 28.83 -12.74 1.95
CA PRO A 23 29.99 -11.85 2.00
C PRO A 23 30.44 -11.21 0.68
N LYS A 24 31.19 -10.11 0.83
CA LYS A 24 31.92 -9.30 -0.15
C LYS A 24 32.69 -10.12 -1.21
N GLN A 25 32.53 -9.80 -2.50
CA GLN A 25 33.63 -9.63 -3.48
C GLN A 25 33.16 -9.17 -4.88
N ALA A 26 33.93 -8.23 -5.45
CA ALA A 26 33.93 -7.69 -6.85
C ALA A 26 32.66 -6.90 -7.24
N TRP A 27 32.71 -5.66 -7.77
CA TRP A 27 33.44 -5.20 -8.96
C TRP A 27 33.85 -3.72 -8.85
N VAL A 28 35.09 -3.39 -9.26
CA VAL A 28 35.57 -2.04 -9.57
C VAL A 28 35.92 -2.03 -11.05
N VAL A 29 35.21 -1.24 -11.87
CA VAL A 29 35.65 -0.92 -13.23
C VAL A 29 35.95 0.59 -13.27
N ASN A 30 37.21 0.88 -13.55
CA ASN A 30 37.85 2.19 -13.50
C ASN A 30 37.36 3.14 -14.61
N LEU A 31 36.97 4.37 -14.23
CA LEU A 31 37.04 5.54 -15.10
C LEU A 31 38.26 6.38 -14.69
N VAL A 32 39.37 6.25 -15.43
CA VAL A 32 40.56 7.09 -15.27
C VAL A 32 40.51 8.19 -16.32
N ILE A 33 40.04 9.39 -15.95
CA ILE A 33 40.41 10.63 -16.65
C ILE A 33 40.65 11.76 -15.61
N SER A 34 41.91 12.18 -15.54
CA SER A 34 42.45 13.46 -15.06
C SER A 34 42.15 13.95 -13.63
N LYS A 35 42.86 13.38 -12.64
CA LYS A 35 42.95 13.87 -11.25
C LYS A 35 43.93 15.03 -11.02
N LYS A 36 44.40 15.72 -12.06
CA LYS A 36 45.36 16.82 -11.91
C LYS A 36 44.73 18.13 -12.36
N LEU A 37 44.16 18.88 -11.40
CA LEU A 37 43.98 20.36 -11.36
C LEU A 37 42.72 20.85 -10.61
N LEU A 38 42.16 20.09 -9.66
CA LEU A 38 41.01 20.55 -8.86
C LEU A 38 41.36 20.51 -7.36
N THR A 39 41.17 21.64 -6.67
CA THR A 39 41.26 21.74 -5.20
C THR A 39 40.17 20.88 -4.54
N SER A 40 40.35 20.43 -3.29
CA SER A 40 39.40 19.53 -2.62
C SER A 40 37.97 20.11 -2.52
N GLU A 41 37.83 21.43 -2.44
CA GLU A 41 36.54 22.14 -2.48
C GLU A 41 35.89 22.11 -3.87
N SER A 42 36.67 22.26 -4.95
CA SER A 42 36.13 22.16 -6.32
C SER A 42 35.75 20.73 -6.72
N LEU A 43 36.45 19.72 -6.19
CA LEU A 43 36.13 18.31 -6.41
C LEU A 43 34.87 17.88 -5.64
N SER A 44 34.71 18.36 -4.40
CA SER A 44 33.49 18.13 -3.61
C SER A 44 32.28 18.86 -4.18
N PHE A 45 32.45 20.07 -4.71
CA PHE A 45 31.41 20.79 -5.43
C PHE A 45 30.99 20.08 -6.73
N LEU A 46 31.96 19.58 -7.52
CA LEU A 46 31.66 18.82 -8.75
C LEU A 46 31.02 17.45 -8.45
N LEU A 47 31.39 16.78 -7.37
CA LEU A 47 30.76 15.54 -6.91
C LEU A 47 29.35 15.78 -6.36
N ALA A 48 29.14 16.88 -5.63
CA ALA A 48 27.82 17.29 -5.17
C ALA A 48 26.91 17.65 -6.35
N MET A 49 27.40 18.43 -7.33
CA MET A 49 26.67 18.71 -8.56
C MET A 49 26.40 17.46 -9.39
N ALA A 50 27.36 16.54 -9.54
CA ALA A 50 27.15 15.29 -10.27
C ALA A 50 26.13 14.38 -9.56
N SER A 51 26.14 14.34 -8.22
CA SER A 51 25.16 13.60 -7.43
C SER A 51 23.77 14.26 -7.44
N GLU A 52 23.67 15.59 -7.42
CA GLU A 52 22.41 16.32 -7.59
C GLU A 52 21.83 16.14 -9.00
N ILE A 53 22.69 16.12 -10.03
CA ILE A 53 22.31 15.88 -11.42
C ILE A 53 21.80 14.44 -11.60
N ASP A 54 22.50 13.43 -11.06
CA ASP A 54 22.13 11.99 -11.13
C ASP A 54 20.81 11.67 -10.36
N ASN A 55 20.58 12.41 -9.27
CA ASN A 55 19.40 12.23 -8.42
C ASN A 55 18.16 13.00 -8.90
N SER A 56 18.31 14.22 -9.42
CA SER A 56 17.20 14.95 -10.05
C SER A 56 16.73 14.25 -11.32
N THR A 57 17.63 13.60 -12.07
CA THR A 57 17.25 12.79 -13.24
C THR A 57 16.47 11.55 -12.87
N THR A 58 16.71 10.96 -11.69
CA THR A 58 16.03 9.74 -11.25
C THR A 58 14.53 9.99 -10.98
N ILE A 59 14.17 11.00 -10.16
CA ILE A 59 12.76 11.34 -9.90
C ILE A 59 12.06 11.76 -11.21
N ALA A 60 12.73 12.53 -12.07
CA ALA A 60 12.18 12.91 -13.36
C ALA A 60 11.89 11.69 -14.25
N SER A 61 12.82 10.73 -14.36
CA SER A 61 12.62 9.51 -15.14
C SER A 61 11.50 8.61 -14.57
N LEU A 62 11.40 8.52 -13.24
CA LEU A 62 10.31 7.79 -12.58
C LEU A 62 8.96 8.48 -12.85
N ARG A 63 8.91 9.82 -12.77
CA ARG A 63 7.73 10.62 -13.10
C ARG A 63 7.31 10.40 -14.56
N ASP A 64 8.24 10.45 -15.50
CA ASP A 64 7.97 10.23 -16.92
C ASP A 64 7.39 8.84 -17.16
N SER A 65 7.95 7.83 -16.50
CA SER A 65 7.47 6.45 -16.57
C SER A 65 6.05 6.34 -16.00
N LEU A 66 5.80 6.90 -14.82
CA LEU A 66 4.52 6.88 -14.12
C LEU A 66 3.41 7.65 -14.87
N CYS A 67 3.72 8.81 -15.45
CA CYS A 67 2.73 9.69 -16.08
C CYS A 67 2.42 9.36 -17.54
N SER A 68 3.27 8.57 -18.20
CA SER A 68 3.08 8.22 -19.62
C SER A 68 2.10 7.07 -19.79
N GLU A 69 0.99 7.32 -20.50
CA GLU A 69 0.03 6.29 -20.91
C GLU A 69 0.58 5.30 -21.94
N ALA A 70 1.74 5.58 -22.54
CA ALA A 70 2.46 4.63 -23.38
C ALA A 70 3.29 3.61 -22.57
N THR A 71 3.52 3.89 -21.29
CA THR A 71 4.23 2.98 -20.38
C THR A 71 3.28 1.86 -19.94
N PRO A 72 3.68 0.59 -20.02
CA PRO A 72 2.87 -0.52 -19.52
C PRO A 72 2.50 -0.34 -18.04
N LEU A 73 1.27 -0.67 -17.68
CA LEU A 73 0.74 -0.41 -16.34
C LEU A 73 1.63 -0.99 -15.21
N PRO A 74 2.14 -2.23 -15.28
CA PRO A 74 3.03 -2.74 -14.23
C PRO A 74 4.32 -1.92 -14.06
N VAL A 75 4.88 -1.37 -15.14
CA VAL A 75 6.06 -0.50 -15.08
C VAL A 75 5.73 0.83 -14.40
N ARG A 76 4.51 1.34 -14.59
CA ARG A 76 4.01 2.54 -13.89
C ARG A 76 3.88 2.28 -12.39
N PHE A 77 3.35 1.13 -11.99
CA PHE A 77 3.27 0.71 -10.59
C PHE A 77 4.66 0.60 -9.94
N ARG A 78 5.63 -0.01 -10.62
CA ARG A 78 7.02 -0.05 -10.14
C ARG A 78 7.59 1.35 -9.92
N ALA A 79 7.37 2.27 -10.87
CA ALA A 79 7.80 3.66 -10.74
C ALA A 79 7.11 4.39 -9.57
N LEU A 80 5.81 4.12 -9.35
CA LEU A 80 5.04 4.63 -8.23
C LEU A 80 5.64 4.18 -6.89
N PHE A 81 5.92 2.88 -6.72
CA PHE A 81 6.49 2.37 -5.46
C PHE A 81 7.90 2.91 -5.19
N SER A 82 8.73 3.08 -6.24
CA SER A 82 10.01 3.78 -6.13
C SER A 82 9.83 5.24 -5.64
N LEU A 83 8.86 5.97 -6.19
CA LEU A 83 8.56 7.34 -5.77
C LEU A 83 7.99 7.38 -4.34
N LYS A 84 7.13 6.43 -3.96
CA LYS A 84 6.61 6.28 -2.59
C LYS A 84 7.76 6.09 -1.60
N HIS A 85 8.72 5.23 -1.93
CA HIS A 85 9.90 5.02 -1.10
C HIS A 85 10.65 6.35 -0.86
N LEU A 86 10.96 7.08 -1.94
CA LEU A 86 11.62 8.37 -1.87
C LEU A 86 10.81 9.39 -1.08
N ALA A 87 9.50 9.48 -1.31
CA ALA A 87 8.61 10.41 -0.61
C ALA A 87 8.59 10.20 0.92
N ARG A 88 8.77 8.94 1.38
CA ARG A 88 8.79 8.57 2.79
C ARG A 88 10.16 8.68 3.45
N HIS A 89 11.24 8.41 2.73
CA HIS A 89 12.57 8.22 3.33
C HIS A 89 13.54 9.37 3.05
N GLU A 90 13.30 10.15 1.98
CA GLU A 90 14.06 11.37 1.71
C GLU A 90 13.52 12.56 2.51
N THR A 91 14.25 13.67 2.48
CA THR A 91 13.84 14.93 3.14
C THR A 91 13.97 16.12 2.19
N GLY A 92 13.34 17.24 2.54
CA GLY A 92 13.41 18.48 1.76
C GLY A 92 12.87 18.34 0.34
N ASP A 93 13.52 19.01 -0.61
CA ASP A 93 13.07 19.13 -2.00
C ASP A 93 12.92 17.78 -2.72
N ARG A 94 13.68 16.75 -2.33
CA ARG A 94 13.56 15.41 -2.93
C ARG A 94 12.25 14.72 -2.55
N ALA A 95 11.90 14.76 -1.27
CA ALA A 95 10.63 14.19 -0.80
C ALA A 95 9.46 14.93 -1.45
N LEU A 96 9.54 16.26 -1.55
CA LEU A 96 8.53 17.09 -2.22
C LEU A 96 8.42 16.75 -3.72
N ALA A 97 9.54 16.64 -4.43
CA ALA A 97 9.55 16.27 -5.85
C ALA A 97 8.96 14.86 -6.10
N ALA A 98 9.18 13.92 -5.18
CA ALA A 98 8.58 12.59 -5.25
C ALA A 98 7.05 12.64 -5.04
N ILE A 99 6.58 13.40 -4.03
CA ILE A 99 5.14 13.66 -3.82
C ILE A 99 4.51 14.30 -5.06
N ASP A 100 5.17 15.34 -5.63
CA ASP A 100 4.69 16.04 -6.83
C ASP A 100 4.66 15.11 -8.06
N ALA A 101 5.61 14.18 -8.17
CA ALA A 101 5.65 13.17 -9.23
C ALA A 101 4.49 12.18 -9.13
N ILE A 102 4.19 11.69 -7.92
CA ILE A 102 3.04 10.82 -7.67
C ILE A 102 1.75 11.58 -7.97
N ALA A 103 1.59 12.79 -7.42
CA ALA A 103 0.38 13.57 -7.58
C ALA A 103 0.10 14.00 -9.04
N ALA A 104 1.13 14.12 -9.87
CA ALA A 104 0.95 14.43 -11.29
C ALA A 104 0.23 13.32 -12.06
N ALA A 105 0.36 12.07 -11.61
CA ALA A 105 -0.22 10.92 -12.28
C ALA A 105 -1.74 10.77 -12.03
N PHE A 106 -2.34 11.59 -11.16
CA PHE A 106 -3.80 11.68 -11.03
C PHE A 106 -4.50 12.11 -12.34
N ALA A 107 -3.75 12.58 -13.34
CA ALA A 107 -4.25 12.81 -14.70
C ALA A 107 -4.56 11.53 -15.49
N SER A 108 -4.18 10.34 -14.99
CA SER A 108 -4.41 9.06 -15.66
C SER A 108 -5.90 8.70 -15.76
N PRO A 109 -6.36 8.03 -16.83
CA PRO A 109 -7.71 7.50 -16.92
C PRO A 109 -7.89 6.13 -16.23
N SER A 110 -6.86 5.57 -15.60
CA SER A 110 -6.94 4.32 -14.84
C SER A 110 -7.37 4.63 -13.40
N ALA A 111 -8.56 4.16 -13.00
CA ALA A 111 -9.01 4.25 -11.61
C ALA A 111 -8.10 3.42 -10.69
N LEU A 112 -7.65 2.26 -11.18
CA LEU A 112 -6.65 1.41 -10.51
C LEU A 112 -5.38 2.21 -10.18
N LEU A 113 -4.75 2.83 -11.17
CA LEU A 113 -3.54 3.60 -10.89
C LEU A 113 -3.83 4.75 -9.92
N LYS A 114 -4.92 5.49 -10.12
CA LYS A 114 -5.23 6.68 -9.32
C LYS A 114 -5.49 6.39 -7.85
N HIS A 115 -6.21 5.32 -7.50
CA HIS A 115 -6.34 4.98 -6.08
C HIS A 115 -4.96 4.60 -5.51
N GLU A 116 -4.14 3.83 -6.24
CA GLU A 116 -2.81 3.45 -5.74
C GLU A 116 -1.91 4.68 -5.49
N LEU A 117 -2.05 5.74 -6.29
CA LEU A 117 -1.39 7.02 -6.01
C LEU A 117 -1.81 7.59 -4.66
N ALA A 118 -3.12 7.61 -4.37
CA ALA A 118 -3.64 8.10 -3.10
C ALA A 118 -3.16 7.24 -1.93
N TYR A 119 -3.19 5.91 -2.07
CA TYR A 119 -2.66 4.97 -1.09
C TYR A 119 -1.18 5.28 -0.80
N CYS A 120 -0.34 5.34 -1.83
CA CYS A 120 1.08 5.63 -1.71
C CYS A 120 1.37 6.99 -1.05
N LEU A 121 0.56 8.00 -1.36
CA LEU A 121 0.64 9.31 -0.72
C LEU A 121 0.28 9.25 0.78
N GLY A 122 -0.75 8.50 1.16
CA GLY A 122 -1.09 8.27 2.57
C GLY A 122 0.02 7.53 3.33
N GLN A 123 0.56 6.49 2.71
CA GLN A 123 1.67 5.70 3.25
C GLN A 123 3.02 6.44 3.26
N SER A 124 3.12 7.61 2.64
CA SER A 124 4.36 8.40 2.62
C SER A 124 4.70 9.04 3.98
N ALA A 125 3.70 9.20 4.87
CA ALA A 125 3.81 9.96 6.11
C ALA A 125 4.27 11.44 5.90
N ASN A 126 4.05 12.00 4.71
CA ASN A 126 4.48 13.35 4.35
C ASN A 126 3.27 14.27 4.11
N LEU A 127 3.11 15.30 4.95
CA LEU A 127 1.98 16.24 4.88
C LEU A 127 1.92 17.07 3.60
N ALA A 128 2.99 17.11 2.79
CA ALA A 128 2.93 17.69 1.45
C ALA A 128 1.91 17.00 0.54
N ALA A 129 1.52 15.76 0.84
CA ALA A 129 0.47 15.03 0.13
C ALA A 129 -0.95 15.61 0.35
N VAL A 130 -1.19 16.29 1.47
CA VAL A 130 -2.54 16.68 1.92
C VAL A 130 -3.32 17.47 0.86
N PRO A 131 -2.79 18.53 0.23
CA PRO A 131 -3.55 19.30 -0.75
C PRO A 131 -3.97 18.47 -1.99
N HIS A 132 -3.16 17.49 -2.38
CA HIS A 132 -3.47 16.60 -3.50
C HIS A 132 -4.60 15.63 -3.13
N LEU A 133 -4.52 15.01 -1.95
CA LEU A 133 -5.54 14.08 -1.46
C LEU A 133 -6.89 14.79 -1.21
N GLN A 134 -6.87 15.98 -0.62
CA GLN A 134 -8.07 16.80 -0.43
C GLN A 134 -8.73 17.15 -1.77
N LYS A 135 -7.94 17.44 -2.81
CA LYS A 135 -8.46 17.70 -4.16
C LYS A 135 -9.16 16.47 -4.74
N VAL A 136 -8.59 15.28 -4.59
CA VAL A 136 -9.19 14.02 -5.06
C VAL A 136 -10.49 13.73 -4.33
N LEU A 137 -10.49 13.76 -2.99
CA LEU A 137 -11.71 13.54 -2.19
C LEU A 137 -12.82 14.54 -2.56
N ALA A 138 -12.45 15.79 -2.84
CA ALA A 138 -13.39 16.85 -3.17
C ALA A 138 -13.94 16.82 -4.61
N ASP A 139 -13.33 16.06 -5.52
CA ASP A 139 -13.79 15.95 -6.90
C ASP A 139 -14.96 14.97 -7.01
N LEU A 140 -16.18 15.49 -7.12
CA LEU A 140 -17.40 14.68 -7.24
C LEU A 140 -17.54 13.96 -8.60
N GLN A 141 -16.65 14.22 -9.55
CA GLN A 141 -16.59 13.50 -10.83
C GLN A 141 -15.54 12.40 -10.83
N GLU A 142 -14.73 12.33 -9.77
CA GLU A 142 -13.75 11.27 -9.59
C GLU A 142 -14.43 9.96 -9.18
N ASP A 143 -13.83 8.85 -9.60
CA ASP A 143 -14.26 7.50 -9.27
C ASP A 143 -14.36 7.31 -7.74
N PRO A 144 -15.45 6.73 -7.21
CA PRO A 144 -15.59 6.47 -5.78
C PRO A 144 -14.41 5.70 -5.19
N MET A 145 -13.78 4.83 -5.98
CA MET A 145 -12.57 4.11 -5.61
C MET A 145 -11.43 5.05 -5.23
N CYS A 146 -11.12 5.99 -6.13
CA CYS A 146 -10.05 6.96 -5.91
C CYS A 146 -10.37 7.93 -4.75
N ARG A 147 -11.64 8.28 -4.59
CA ARG A 147 -12.09 9.19 -3.53
C ARG A 147 -12.05 8.53 -2.14
N HIS A 148 -12.37 7.24 -2.02
CA HIS A 148 -12.23 6.54 -0.72
C HIS A 148 -10.76 6.47 -0.34
N GLU A 149 -9.90 6.10 -1.28
CA GLU A 149 -8.47 5.94 -1.02
C GLU A 149 -7.84 7.27 -0.62
N ALA A 150 -8.30 8.38 -1.19
CA ALA A 150 -7.91 9.71 -0.75
C ALA A 150 -8.38 10.05 0.67
N ALA A 151 -9.60 9.69 1.06
CA ALA A 151 -10.09 9.88 2.44
C ALA A 151 -9.30 9.02 3.45
N GLU A 152 -9.02 7.78 3.11
CA GLU A 152 -8.21 6.88 3.93
C GLU A 152 -6.78 7.40 4.09
N ALA A 153 -6.16 7.83 2.99
CA ALA A 153 -4.82 8.40 3.00
C ALA A 153 -4.72 9.66 3.89
N LEU A 154 -5.74 10.53 3.88
CA LEU A 154 -5.84 11.66 4.82
C LEU A 154 -5.92 11.17 6.28
N GLY A 155 -6.68 10.11 6.51
CA GLY A 155 -6.72 9.39 7.79
C GLY A 155 -5.33 8.89 8.20
N ALA A 156 -4.62 8.21 7.31
CA ALA A 156 -3.30 7.62 7.52
C ALA A 156 -2.23 8.65 7.91
N LEU A 157 -2.27 9.85 7.28
CA LEU A 157 -1.37 10.96 7.62
C LEU A 157 -1.57 11.50 9.05
N GLY A 158 -2.74 11.26 9.66
CA GLY A 158 -2.98 11.56 11.09
C GLY A 158 -3.12 13.05 11.43
N ASP A 159 -3.09 13.95 10.45
CA ASP A 159 -3.20 15.39 10.67
C ASP A 159 -4.66 15.81 10.96
N ALA A 160 -4.88 16.38 12.14
CA ALA A 160 -6.17 16.89 12.59
C ALA A 160 -6.72 18.02 11.70
N GLY A 161 -5.87 18.68 10.91
CA GLY A 161 -6.29 19.64 9.87
C GLY A 161 -7.25 19.05 8.82
N ASN A 162 -7.30 17.72 8.67
CA ASN A 162 -8.19 17.04 7.73
C ASN A 162 -9.59 16.74 8.27
N LEU A 163 -9.84 16.93 9.56
CA LEU A 163 -11.13 16.56 10.18
C LEU A 163 -12.32 17.32 9.56
N GLU A 164 -12.14 18.58 9.17
CA GLU A 164 -13.23 19.38 8.59
C GLU A 164 -13.71 18.80 7.25
N ILE A 165 -12.79 18.50 6.33
CA ILE A 165 -13.14 17.95 5.01
C ILE A 165 -13.67 16.51 5.14
N LEU A 166 -13.10 15.69 6.02
CA LEU A 166 -13.59 14.32 6.25
C LEU A 166 -15.03 14.35 6.80
N ARG A 167 -15.33 15.20 7.80
CA ARG A 167 -16.70 15.34 8.32
C ARG A 167 -17.66 15.86 7.26
N LYS A 168 -17.22 16.81 6.44
CA LYS A 168 -18.02 17.33 5.32
C LYS A 168 -18.46 16.20 4.39
N PHE A 169 -17.58 15.27 4.01
CA PHE A 169 -17.93 14.19 3.09
C PHE A 169 -18.66 13.02 3.77
N ARG A 170 -18.35 12.71 5.03
CA ARG A 170 -19.15 11.80 5.85
C ARG A 170 -20.62 12.23 5.93
N ASP A 171 -20.87 13.51 6.17
CA ASP A 171 -22.20 14.05 6.43
C ASP A 171 -22.92 14.55 5.15
N ARG A 172 -22.27 14.44 3.98
CA ARG A 172 -22.83 14.95 2.72
C ARG A 172 -24.05 14.16 2.27
N GLU A 173 -25.14 14.86 1.97
CA GLU A 173 -26.35 14.27 1.40
C GLU A 173 -26.09 13.75 -0.02
N GLY A 174 -26.57 12.54 -0.33
CA GLY A 174 -26.36 11.89 -1.62
C GLY A 174 -24.92 11.47 -1.93
N GLU A 175 -24.03 11.47 -0.92
CA GLU A 175 -22.68 10.93 -1.07
C GLU A 175 -22.69 9.39 -1.08
N ASP A 176 -21.74 8.82 -1.83
CA ASP A 176 -21.54 7.38 -1.91
C ASP A 176 -21.22 6.80 -0.53
N VAL A 177 -21.83 5.65 -0.23
CA VAL A 177 -21.70 4.97 1.07
C VAL A 177 -20.24 4.64 1.37
N VAL A 178 -19.46 4.22 0.35
CA VAL A 178 -18.03 3.89 0.52
C VAL A 178 -17.26 5.12 1.02
N ILE A 179 -17.53 6.30 0.46
CA ILE A 179 -16.86 7.54 0.89
C ILE A 179 -17.24 7.93 2.32
N LYS A 180 -18.51 7.74 2.69
CA LYS A 180 -18.98 8.04 4.04
C LYS A 180 -18.33 7.14 5.07
N GLU A 181 -18.32 5.83 4.81
CA GLU A 181 -17.71 4.82 5.67
C GLU A 181 -16.20 5.06 5.81
N THR A 182 -15.49 5.35 4.72
CA THR A 182 -14.06 5.66 4.80
C THR A 182 -13.78 6.96 5.55
N CYS A 183 -14.58 8.01 5.34
CA CYS A 183 -14.44 9.24 6.11
C CYS A 183 -14.70 9.02 7.60
N GLU A 184 -15.68 8.19 7.97
CA GLU A 184 -15.95 7.79 9.36
C GLU A 184 -14.73 7.11 9.99
N ILE A 185 -14.16 6.09 9.34
CA ILE A 185 -12.96 5.40 9.83
C ILE A 185 -11.76 6.36 9.91
N ALA A 186 -11.54 7.20 8.90
CA ALA A 186 -10.43 8.15 8.89
C ALA A 186 -10.54 9.20 10.02
N ILE A 187 -11.75 9.67 10.31
CA ILE A 187 -12.01 10.56 11.46
C ILE A 187 -11.66 9.84 12.76
N ASP A 188 -12.21 8.64 12.97
CA ASP A 188 -11.99 7.87 14.20
C ASP A 188 -10.51 7.53 14.39
N ARG A 189 -9.78 7.24 13.30
CA ARG A 189 -8.34 7.04 13.30
C ARG A 189 -7.58 8.28 13.75
N ILE A 190 -7.86 9.45 13.15
CA ILE A 190 -7.21 10.72 13.51
C ILE A 190 -7.52 11.07 14.97
N GLU A 191 -8.78 10.96 15.38
CA GLU A 191 -9.20 11.22 16.76
C GLU A 191 -8.50 10.28 17.74
N TRP A 192 -8.45 8.98 17.44
CA TRP A 192 -7.75 8.00 18.26
C TRP A 192 -6.25 8.33 18.35
N GLU A 193 -5.56 8.56 17.24
CA GLU A 193 -4.12 8.84 17.20
C GLU A 193 -3.76 10.07 18.07
N ASN A 194 -4.65 11.06 18.13
CA ASN A 194 -4.48 12.30 18.90
C ASN A 194 -5.08 12.25 20.31
N SER A 195 -5.56 11.10 20.79
CA SER A 195 -6.26 10.94 22.08
C SER A 195 -5.36 10.50 23.24
N GLU A 196 -5.85 10.67 24.48
CA GLU A 196 -5.26 10.02 25.66
C GLU A 196 -5.41 8.49 25.63
N GLN A 197 -6.45 7.97 24.96
CA GLN A 197 -6.66 6.53 24.79
C GLN A 197 -5.47 5.91 24.03
N ARG A 198 -4.99 6.54 22.96
CA ARG A 198 -3.80 6.08 22.23
C ARG A 198 -2.57 5.94 23.13
N LYS A 199 -2.37 6.88 24.06
CA LYS A 199 -1.24 6.89 25.00
C LYS A 199 -1.36 5.79 26.06
N ALA A 200 -2.58 5.41 26.42
CA ALA A 200 -2.86 4.40 27.43
C ALA A 200 -2.91 2.98 26.86
N GLU A 201 -3.31 2.81 25.60
CA GLU A 201 -3.47 1.50 24.98
C GLU A 201 -2.13 0.85 24.64
N LYS A 202 -1.94 -0.37 25.16
CA LYS A 202 -0.88 -1.25 24.69
C LYS A 202 -1.38 -2.04 23.49
N LEU A 203 -0.72 -1.88 22.35
CA LEU A 203 -1.01 -2.63 21.14
C LEU A 203 -0.02 -3.77 20.97
N ARG A 204 -0.46 -4.84 20.33
CA ARG A 204 0.42 -5.93 19.89
C ARG A 204 1.36 -5.36 18.81
N PRO A 205 2.67 -5.68 18.85
CA PRO A 205 3.55 -5.36 17.73
C PRO A 205 3.04 -6.03 16.47
N SER A 206 2.81 -5.23 15.42
CA SER A 206 2.42 -5.77 14.13
C SER A 206 3.65 -6.12 13.31
N ASP A 207 3.47 -7.15 12.52
CA ASP A 207 4.43 -7.76 11.63
C ASP A 207 4.44 -7.05 10.24
N PHE A 208 3.49 -6.14 10.05
CA PHE A 208 3.23 -5.33 8.85
C PHE A 208 3.63 -3.87 9.12
N ALA A 209 4.25 -3.19 8.17
CA ALA A 209 4.68 -1.79 8.30
C ALA A 209 3.72 -0.79 7.63
N SER A 210 2.61 -1.27 7.07
CA SER A 210 1.49 -0.46 6.60
C SER A 210 0.95 0.44 7.70
N VAL A 211 0.54 1.64 7.31
CA VAL A 211 -0.24 2.54 8.14
C VAL A 211 -1.71 2.19 7.92
N ASP A 212 -2.25 1.37 8.81
CA ASP A 212 -3.61 0.84 8.67
C ASP A 212 -4.69 1.91 8.99
N PRO A 213 -5.90 1.79 8.41
CA PRO A 213 -7.05 2.67 8.66
C PRO A 213 -7.57 2.58 10.10
N ALA A 214 -7.29 1.50 10.83
CA ALA A 214 -7.54 1.41 12.27
C ALA A 214 -6.40 0.66 12.96
N PRO A 215 -6.04 1.00 14.21
CA PRO A 215 -5.10 0.19 14.99
C PRO A 215 -5.73 -1.15 15.37
N PRO A 216 -4.95 -2.22 15.61
CA PRO A 216 -5.50 -3.45 16.16
C PRO A 216 -6.19 -3.18 17.51
N MET A 217 -7.11 -4.07 17.89
CA MET A 217 -7.66 -4.06 19.26
C MET A 217 -6.51 -4.12 20.29
N PRO A 218 -6.69 -3.53 21.49
CA PRO A 218 -5.67 -3.57 22.53
C PRO A 218 -5.17 -4.99 22.80
N ASP A 219 -3.86 -5.12 23.04
CA ASP A 219 -3.20 -6.37 23.41
C ASP A 219 -3.88 -6.94 24.65
N SER A 220 -4.73 -7.94 24.42
CA SER A 220 -5.64 -8.53 25.39
C SER A 220 -5.68 -10.03 25.15
N GLU A 221 -6.11 -10.80 26.16
CA GLU A 221 -6.27 -12.27 26.06
C GLU A 221 -7.45 -12.70 25.16
N LYS A 222 -7.88 -11.84 24.22
CA LYS A 222 -8.95 -12.15 23.28
C LYS A 222 -8.54 -13.28 22.36
N THR A 223 -9.43 -14.25 22.22
CA THR A 223 -9.25 -15.37 21.31
C THR A 223 -9.64 -14.99 19.88
N VAL A 224 -9.26 -15.84 18.91
CA VAL A 224 -9.74 -15.72 17.52
C VAL A 224 -11.27 -15.69 17.48
N GLU A 225 -11.95 -16.47 18.32
CA GLU A 225 -13.42 -16.50 18.38
C GLU A 225 -14.01 -15.18 18.89
N ASP A 226 -13.39 -14.56 19.89
CA ASP A 226 -13.84 -13.26 20.42
C ASP A 226 -13.68 -12.14 19.38
N LEU A 227 -12.58 -12.17 18.63
CA LEU A 227 -12.32 -11.20 17.56
C LEU A 227 -13.21 -11.44 16.36
N GLU A 228 -13.51 -12.69 16.00
CA GLU A 228 -14.49 -13.03 14.96
C GLU A 228 -15.88 -12.48 15.30
N LYS A 229 -16.33 -12.65 16.55
CA LYS A 229 -17.61 -12.09 17.01
C LYS A 229 -17.64 -10.57 16.85
N ALA A 230 -16.56 -9.88 17.20
CA ALA A 230 -16.45 -8.43 17.04
C ALA A 230 -16.37 -8.01 15.56
N LEU A 231 -15.65 -8.76 14.72
CA LEU A 231 -15.56 -8.52 13.27
C LEU A 231 -16.96 -8.56 12.62
N MET A 232 -17.78 -9.53 13.03
CA MET A 232 -19.10 -9.81 12.43
C MET A 232 -20.28 -9.10 13.10
N ASP A 233 -20.07 -8.36 14.19
CA ASP A 233 -21.15 -7.66 14.89
C ASP A 233 -21.44 -6.31 14.22
N THR A 234 -22.47 -6.28 13.37
CA THR A 234 -22.94 -5.09 12.66
C THR A 234 -23.57 -4.03 13.55
N ASN A 235 -23.73 -4.29 14.86
CA ASN A 235 -24.12 -3.26 15.84
C ASN A 235 -22.91 -2.47 16.38
N LEU A 236 -21.68 -2.93 16.12
CA LEU A 236 -20.48 -2.19 16.49
C LEU A 236 -20.15 -1.11 15.45
N PRO A 237 -19.60 0.04 15.88
CA PRO A 237 -19.01 1.02 14.97
C PRO A 237 -17.99 0.36 14.02
N LEU A 238 -17.98 0.81 12.77
CA LEU A 238 -17.13 0.23 11.73
C LEU A 238 -15.65 0.24 12.13
N PHE A 239 -15.20 1.32 12.77
CA PHE A 239 -13.85 1.43 13.32
C PHE A 239 -13.50 0.25 14.24
N LEU A 240 -14.37 -0.13 15.20
CA LEU A 240 -14.09 -1.24 16.13
C LEU A 240 -14.03 -2.60 15.41
N ARG A 241 -14.81 -2.76 14.33
CA ARG A 241 -14.78 -3.98 13.51
C ARG A 241 -13.48 -4.08 12.72
N TYR A 242 -12.99 -2.95 12.19
CA TYR A 242 -11.65 -2.84 11.59
C TYR A 242 -10.54 -3.13 12.60
N ARG A 243 -10.64 -2.62 13.85
CA ARG A 243 -9.68 -2.96 14.91
C ARG A 243 -9.63 -4.47 15.17
N ALA A 244 -10.77 -5.16 15.12
CA ALA A 244 -10.83 -6.62 15.25
C ALA A 244 -10.21 -7.33 14.03
N MET A 245 -10.43 -6.79 12.83
CA MET A 245 -9.82 -7.27 11.58
C MET A 245 -8.29 -7.26 11.65
N PHE A 246 -7.67 -6.12 12.01
CA PHE A 246 -6.21 -6.03 12.13
C PHE A 246 -5.65 -6.86 13.29
N ALA A 247 -6.40 -7.02 14.39
CA ALA A 247 -6.02 -7.95 15.44
C ALA A 247 -6.02 -9.42 14.97
N LEU A 248 -7.00 -9.82 14.14
CA LEU A 248 -7.02 -11.15 13.51
C LEU A 248 -5.84 -11.32 12.54
N ARG A 249 -5.52 -10.29 11.74
CA ARG A 249 -4.33 -10.28 10.88
C ARG A 249 -3.05 -10.52 11.70
N ASP A 250 -2.87 -9.79 12.79
CA ASP A 250 -1.68 -9.92 13.64
C ASP A 250 -1.62 -11.25 14.40
N LEU A 251 -2.76 -11.91 14.63
CA LEU A 251 -2.82 -13.28 15.14
C LEU A 251 -2.56 -14.33 14.05
N ALA A 252 -2.73 -13.96 12.78
CA ALA A 252 -2.46 -14.82 11.65
C ALA A 252 -0.99 -14.82 11.21
N SER A 253 -0.18 -13.93 11.79
CA SER A 253 1.24 -13.81 11.51
C SER A 253 2.11 -14.16 12.73
N PRO A 254 3.21 -14.92 12.57
CA PRO A 254 3.65 -15.58 11.33
C PRO A 254 2.74 -16.78 10.92
N PRO A 255 2.82 -17.26 9.66
CA PRO A 255 1.82 -18.17 9.09
C PRO A 255 1.89 -19.60 9.67
N ASP A 256 2.96 -19.92 10.39
CA ASP A 256 3.16 -21.19 11.09
C ASP A 256 2.55 -21.22 12.51
N LEU A 257 1.94 -20.13 12.97
CA LEU A 257 1.25 -20.12 14.26
C LEU A 257 -0.02 -21.00 14.25
N PRO A 258 -0.36 -21.65 15.38
CA PRO A 258 -1.63 -22.38 15.52
C PRO A 258 -2.87 -21.50 15.32
N THR A 259 -2.74 -20.18 15.49
CA THR A 259 -3.80 -19.20 15.29
C THR A 259 -3.97 -18.77 13.83
N ALA A 260 -3.02 -19.07 12.93
CA ALA A 260 -3.01 -18.58 11.56
C ALA A 260 -4.21 -19.01 10.73
N VAL A 261 -4.40 -20.32 10.55
CA VAL A 261 -5.54 -20.85 9.79
C VAL A 261 -6.89 -20.47 10.42
N PRO A 262 -7.09 -20.59 11.76
CA PRO A 262 -8.32 -20.11 12.39
C PRO A 262 -8.61 -18.62 12.16
N ALA A 263 -7.60 -17.75 12.25
CA ALA A 263 -7.77 -16.31 12.05
C ALA A 263 -8.07 -15.98 10.58
N VAL A 264 -7.44 -16.65 9.62
CA VAL A 264 -7.78 -16.53 8.19
C VAL A 264 -9.23 -16.95 7.93
N HIS A 265 -9.69 -18.05 8.53
CA HIS A 265 -11.09 -18.47 8.41
C HIS A 265 -12.08 -17.51 9.08
N ALA A 266 -11.71 -16.90 10.21
CA ALA A 266 -12.50 -15.86 10.85
C ALA A 266 -12.62 -14.62 9.97
N LEU A 267 -11.50 -14.13 9.42
CA LEU A 267 -11.47 -13.02 8.46
C LEU A 267 -12.32 -13.32 7.22
N ALA A 268 -12.26 -14.55 6.68
CA ALA A 268 -13.01 -14.92 5.47
C ALA A 268 -14.54 -14.79 5.64
N LYS A 269 -15.06 -14.88 6.88
CA LYS A 269 -16.49 -14.63 7.15
C LYS A 269 -16.89 -13.18 6.88
N GLY A 270 -15.95 -12.25 6.93
CA GLY A 270 -16.16 -10.83 6.62
C GLY A 270 -16.63 -10.56 5.19
N PHE A 271 -16.37 -11.47 4.23
CA PHE A 271 -16.93 -11.37 2.88
C PHE A 271 -18.47 -11.50 2.82
N ALA A 272 -19.13 -11.85 3.92
CA ALA A 272 -20.59 -11.84 4.01
C ALA A 272 -21.17 -10.48 4.47
N ASP A 273 -20.34 -9.48 4.79
CA ASP A 273 -20.81 -8.16 5.21
C ASP A 273 -21.52 -7.42 4.06
N SER A 274 -22.44 -6.51 4.38
CA SER A 274 -23.12 -5.69 3.37
C SER A 274 -22.27 -4.55 2.82
N SER A 275 -21.32 -4.00 3.60
CA SER A 275 -20.43 -2.92 3.19
C SER A 275 -19.39 -3.45 2.19
N ALA A 276 -19.36 -2.85 0.99
CA ALA A 276 -18.33 -3.15 0.00
C ALA A 276 -16.94 -2.71 0.47
N LEU A 277 -16.84 -1.59 1.21
CA LEU A 277 -15.60 -1.13 1.80
C LEU A 277 -15.03 -2.16 2.79
N PHE A 278 -15.89 -2.70 3.67
CA PHE A 278 -15.48 -3.73 4.63
C PHE A 278 -14.99 -5.00 3.94
N ARG A 279 -15.70 -5.47 2.90
CA ARG A 279 -15.29 -6.66 2.12
C ARG A 279 -13.99 -6.43 1.34
N HIS A 280 -13.78 -5.22 0.82
CA HIS A 280 -12.53 -4.81 0.20
C HIS A 280 -11.37 -4.91 1.19
N GLU A 281 -11.53 -4.37 2.40
CA GLU A 281 -10.48 -4.43 3.44
C GLU A 281 -10.13 -5.88 3.83
N ILE A 282 -11.10 -6.79 3.86
CA ILE A 282 -10.83 -8.22 4.10
C ILE A 282 -9.91 -8.79 3.02
N ALA A 283 -10.14 -8.45 1.74
CA ALA A 283 -9.28 -8.86 0.64
C ALA A 283 -7.89 -8.24 0.76
N PHE A 284 -7.78 -6.96 1.11
CA PHE A 284 -6.50 -6.27 1.33
C PHE A 284 -5.67 -6.95 2.43
N VAL A 285 -6.31 -7.25 3.57
CA VAL A 285 -5.67 -7.97 4.69
C VAL A 285 -5.22 -9.38 4.28
N PHE A 286 -5.96 -10.06 3.40
CA PHE A 286 -5.53 -11.34 2.83
C PHE A 286 -4.35 -11.20 1.89
N GLY A 287 -4.30 -10.13 1.11
CA GLY A 287 -3.11 -9.75 0.34
C GLY A 287 -1.90 -9.65 1.25
N GLN A 288 -1.98 -8.85 2.32
CA GLN A 288 -0.91 -8.69 3.31
C GLN A 288 -0.46 -10.01 3.93
N LEU A 289 -1.40 -10.84 4.34
CA LEU A 289 -1.11 -12.13 4.97
C LEU A 289 -0.45 -13.12 4.02
N SER A 290 -0.70 -13.02 2.70
CA SER A 290 -0.27 -13.99 1.69
C SER A 290 -0.39 -15.45 2.17
N HIS A 291 -1.49 -15.77 2.88
CA HIS A 291 -1.67 -17.08 3.49
C HIS A 291 -2.53 -17.98 2.58
N PRO A 292 -2.11 -19.20 2.20
CA PRO A 292 -2.80 -20.02 1.20
C PRO A 292 -4.26 -20.37 1.54
N ALA A 293 -4.58 -20.48 2.84
CA ALA A 293 -5.95 -20.68 3.31
C ALA A 293 -6.95 -19.56 2.89
N SER A 294 -6.47 -18.41 2.41
CA SER A 294 -7.31 -17.31 1.89
C SER A 294 -7.74 -17.50 0.42
N ILE A 295 -7.01 -18.31 -0.36
CA ILE A 295 -7.23 -18.51 -1.80
C ILE A 295 -8.70 -18.84 -2.15
N PRO A 296 -9.39 -19.75 -1.42
CA PRO A 296 -10.79 -20.06 -1.75
C PRO A 296 -11.72 -18.85 -1.62
N ALA A 297 -11.53 -18.03 -0.58
CA ALA A 297 -12.35 -16.84 -0.33
C ALA A 297 -12.08 -15.75 -1.38
N LEU A 298 -10.81 -15.47 -1.67
CA LEU A 298 -10.39 -14.52 -2.70
C LEU A 298 -10.91 -14.92 -4.09
N THR A 299 -10.77 -16.20 -4.44
CA THR A 299 -11.28 -16.74 -5.72
C THR A 299 -12.79 -16.57 -5.82
N SER A 300 -13.52 -16.82 -4.73
CA SER A 300 -14.97 -16.65 -4.69
C SER A 300 -15.37 -15.19 -4.88
N ALA A 301 -14.68 -14.24 -4.23
CA ALA A 301 -14.93 -12.82 -4.37
C ALA A 301 -14.66 -12.32 -5.81
N LEU A 302 -13.49 -12.64 -6.38
CA LEU A 302 -13.13 -12.27 -7.75
C LEU A 302 -14.10 -12.84 -8.80
N SER A 303 -14.58 -14.08 -8.59
CA SER A 303 -15.50 -14.77 -9.51
C SER A 303 -16.95 -14.31 -9.41
N ASN A 304 -17.32 -13.54 -8.38
CA ASN A 304 -18.69 -13.10 -8.19
C ASN A 304 -19.00 -11.87 -9.06
N LEU A 305 -19.69 -12.07 -10.19
CA LEU A 305 -20.08 -10.97 -11.09
C LEU A 305 -21.12 -10.00 -10.49
N GLN A 306 -21.68 -10.29 -9.32
CA GLN A 306 -22.58 -9.39 -8.58
C GLN A 306 -21.85 -8.66 -7.43
N GLU A 307 -20.57 -8.95 -7.24
CA GLU A 307 -19.73 -8.26 -6.26
C GLU A 307 -19.31 -6.88 -6.79
N ALA A 308 -19.12 -5.93 -5.87
CA ALA A 308 -18.61 -4.60 -6.18
C ALA A 308 -17.22 -4.71 -6.82
N SER A 309 -16.98 -3.90 -7.86
CA SER A 309 -15.70 -3.87 -8.57
C SER A 309 -14.52 -3.61 -7.62
N MET A 310 -14.71 -2.78 -6.58
CA MET A 310 -13.72 -2.54 -5.52
C MET A 310 -13.29 -3.83 -4.79
N VAL A 311 -14.23 -4.70 -4.43
CA VAL A 311 -13.90 -5.94 -3.74
C VAL A 311 -13.20 -6.92 -4.69
N ARG A 312 -13.63 -6.94 -5.97
CA ARG A 312 -13.09 -7.85 -6.99
C ARG A 312 -11.65 -7.51 -7.37
N HIS A 313 -11.29 -6.24 -7.54
CA HIS A 313 -9.90 -5.88 -7.87
C HIS A 313 -8.97 -6.20 -6.70
N GLU A 314 -9.39 -5.91 -5.45
CA GLU A 314 -8.58 -6.16 -4.26
C GLU A 314 -8.35 -7.67 -4.08
N ALA A 315 -9.38 -8.47 -4.37
CA ALA A 315 -9.24 -9.92 -4.40
C ALA A 315 -8.26 -10.42 -5.48
N ALA A 316 -8.20 -9.75 -6.65
CA ALA A 316 -7.25 -10.07 -7.71
C ALA A 316 -5.81 -9.73 -7.29
N GLU A 317 -5.58 -8.58 -6.66
CA GLU A 317 -4.26 -8.18 -6.17
C GLU A 317 -3.77 -9.07 -5.03
N ALA A 318 -4.65 -9.38 -4.09
CA ALA A 318 -4.36 -10.32 -3.01
C ALA A 318 -3.99 -11.71 -3.54
N LEU A 319 -4.64 -12.18 -4.62
CA LEU A 319 -4.22 -13.41 -5.31
C LEU A 319 -2.85 -13.26 -5.98
N GLY A 320 -2.52 -12.09 -6.53
CA GLY A 320 -1.18 -11.82 -7.09
C GLY A 320 -0.04 -12.07 -6.09
N SER A 321 -0.26 -11.76 -4.80
CA SER A 321 0.73 -12.02 -3.74
C SER A 321 0.89 -13.49 -3.35
N LEU A 322 -0.04 -14.33 -3.81
CA LEU A 322 -0.03 -15.78 -3.66
C LEU A 322 0.45 -16.48 -4.95
N GLY A 323 1.16 -15.77 -5.83
CA GLY A 323 1.55 -16.26 -7.16
C GLY A 323 2.44 -17.51 -7.20
N GLU A 324 3.08 -17.88 -6.08
CA GLU A 324 3.83 -19.14 -5.95
C GLU A 324 2.93 -20.35 -5.64
N GLU A 325 1.69 -20.12 -5.18
CA GLU A 325 0.75 -21.17 -4.82
C GLU A 325 0.12 -21.81 -6.06
N GLU A 326 -0.02 -23.14 -6.01
CA GLU A 326 -0.46 -23.93 -7.16
C GLU A 326 -1.85 -23.47 -7.66
N GLY A 327 -1.92 -23.10 -8.94
CA GLY A 327 -3.16 -22.76 -9.62
C GLY A 327 -3.60 -21.30 -9.50
N VAL A 328 -2.91 -20.46 -8.72
CA VAL A 328 -3.25 -19.03 -8.58
C VAL A 328 -3.09 -18.27 -9.89
N GLU A 329 -1.99 -18.48 -10.62
CA GLU A 329 -1.77 -17.86 -11.93
C GLU A 329 -2.88 -18.21 -12.94
N GLU A 330 -3.31 -19.48 -12.95
CA GLU A 330 -4.41 -19.97 -13.79
C GLU A 330 -5.79 -19.47 -13.33
N ILE A 331 -5.94 -19.04 -12.08
CA ILE A 331 -7.13 -18.33 -11.62
C ILE A 331 -7.13 -16.91 -12.19
N LEU A 332 -6.03 -16.17 -12.01
CA LEU A 332 -5.88 -14.79 -12.47
C LEU A 332 -6.08 -14.67 -13.99
N LYS A 333 -5.47 -15.55 -14.80
CA LYS A 333 -5.59 -15.54 -16.26
C LYS A 333 -7.04 -15.58 -16.78
N ARG A 334 -8.00 -16.13 -16.01
CA ARG A 334 -9.43 -16.17 -16.38
C ARG A 334 -10.06 -14.78 -16.48
N PHE A 335 -9.49 -13.80 -15.78
CA PHE A 335 -10.04 -12.46 -15.62
C PHE A 335 -9.29 -11.39 -16.44
N LEU A 336 -8.35 -11.79 -17.32
CA LEU A 336 -7.66 -10.89 -18.25
C LEU A 336 -8.61 -10.13 -19.21
N HIS A 337 -9.80 -10.66 -19.41
CA HIS A 337 -10.84 -10.10 -20.28
C HIS A 337 -12.15 -9.85 -19.53
N ASP A 338 -12.09 -9.62 -18.21
CA ASP A 338 -13.26 -9.25 -17.41
C ASP A 338 -13.96 -7.99 -17.97
N ASP A 339 -15.27 -7.84 -17.77
CA ASP A 339 -15.99 -6.65 -18.25
C ASP A 339 -15.56 -5.39 -17.48
N GLU A 340 -15.21 -5.53 -16.19
CA GLU A 340 -14.76 -4.43 -15.36
C GLU A 340 -13.31 -4.06 -15.66
N LYS A 341 -13.08 -2.79 -16.04
CA LYS A 341 -11.75 -2.30 -16.39
C LYS A 341 -10.76 -2.44 -15.23
N VAL A 342 -11.18 -2.07 -14.02
CA VAL A 342 -10.34 -2.14 -12.81
C VAL A 342 -9.89 -3.58 -12.53
N VAL A 343 -10.79 -4.56 -12.71
CA VAL A 343 -10.46 -5.99 -12.52
C VAL A 343 -9.43 -6.46 -13.55
N ARG A 344 -9.60 -6.10 -14.84
CA ARG A 344 -8.61 -6.44 -15.88
C ARG A 344 -7.24 -5.84 -15.57
N GLU A 345 -7.21 -4.57 -15.17
CA GLU A 345 -5.97 -3.86 -14.83
C GLU A 345 -5.29 -4.50 -13.61
N SER A 346 -6.04 -4.86 -12.56
CA SER A 346 -5.47 -5.52 -11.37
C SER A 346 -4.95 -6.91 -11.68
N VAL A 347 -5.62 -7.67 -12.54
CA VAL A 347 -5.12 -8.98 -13.00
C VAL A 347 -3.79 -8.84 -13.75
N ILE A 348 -3.63 -7.79 -14.58
CA ILE A 348 -2.36 -7.53 -15.28
C ILE A 348 -1.23 -7.24 -14.28
N VAL A 349 -1.50 -6.42 -13.27
CA VAL A 349 -0.52 -6.10 -12.22
C VAL A 349 -0.24 -7.32 -11.33
N ALA A 350 -1.26 -8.08 -10.95
CA ALA A 350 -1.15 -9.30 -10.15
C ALA A 350 -0.36 -10.42 -10.85
N LEU A 351 -0.50 -10.56 -12.18
CA LEU A 351 0.31 -11.50 -12.95
C LEU A 351 1.77 -11.06 -13.05
N ASP A 352 2.03 -9.75 -13.23
CA ASP A 352 3.40 -9.22 -13.16
C ASP A 352 4.03 -9.45 -11.78
N MET A 353 3.23 -9.41 -10.72
CA MET A 353 3.64 -9.76 -9.37
C MET A 353 3.96 -11.25 -9.22
N ALA A 354 3.07 -12.12 -9.67
CA ALA A 354 3.27 -13.56 -9.63
C ALA A 354 4.55 -13.96 -10.40
N ASP A 355 4.75 -13.38 -11.59
CA ASP A 355 5.96 -13.57 -12.39
C ASP A 355 7.22 -13.09 -11.63
N TYR A 356 7.13 -11.94 -10.94
CA TYR A 356 8.24 -11.42 -10.13
C TYR A 356 8.61 -12.37 -8.98
N GLU A 357 7.64 -12.84 -8.20
CA GLU A 357 7.88 -13.74 -7.07
C GLU A 357 8.56 -15.04 -7.54
N GLN A 358 8.13 -15.58 -8.68
CA GLN A 358 8.78 -16.74 -9.29
C GLN A 358 10.19 -16.46 -9.85
N SER A 359 10.50 -15.19 -10.16
CA SER A 359 11.72 -14.81 -10.91
C SER A 359 13.01 -14.69 -10.08
N ASN A 360 12.95 -14.88 -8.75
CA ASN A 360 14.06 -14.66 -7.81
C ASN A 360 14.72 -13.26 -7.92
N GLN A 361 14.03 -12.28 -8.49
CA GLN A 361 14.53 -10.90 -8.53
C GLN A 361 14.60 -10.32 -7.11
N ALA A 362 15.62 -9.49 -6.87
CA ALA A 362 15.88 -8.96 -5.53
C ALA A 362 14.96 -7.78 -5.17
N GLU A 363 14.57 -6.97 -6.16
CA GLU A 363 13.75 -5.77 -5.98
C GLU A 363 12.70 -5.68 -7.10
N TYR A 364 11.43 -5.49 -6.72
CA TYR A 364 10.32 -5.30 -7.66
C TYR A 364 10.34 -3.90 -8.27
N ALA A 365 10.65 -2.89 -7.45
CA ALA A 365 10.77 -1.49 -7.82
C ALA A 365 12.21 -1.01 -7.59
N LEU A 366 12.69 -0.08 -8.41
CA LEU A 366 14.04 0.48 -8.26
C LEU A 366 14.14 1.27 -6.96
N ILE A 367 15.07 0.91 -6.09
CA ILE A 367 15.44 1.73 -4.92
C ILE A 367 16.76 2.44 -5.26
N PRO A 368 16.76 3.75 -5.53
CA PRO A 368 18.01 4.46 -5.77
C PRO A 368 18.84 4.46 -4.47
N GLU A 369 19.91 3.65 -4.41
CA GLU A 369 20.82 3.68 -3.25
C GLU A 369 21.46 5.07 -3.12
N ALA A 370 21.41 5.67 -1.93
CA ALA A 370 22.24 6.82 -1.62
C ALA A 370 23.73 6.43 -1.73
N PRO A 371 24.61 7.29 -2.29
CA PRO A 371 26.01 6.94 -2.46
C PRO A 371 26.65 6.60 -1.12
N LYS A 372 27.11 5.35 -0.99
CA LYS A 372 27.88 4.88 0.18
C LYS A 372 29.11 5.78 0.33
N VAL A 373 29.14 6.57 1.41
CA VAL A 373 30.34 7.31 1.79
C VAL A 373 31.44 6.28 2.05
N ALA A 374 32.42 6.22 1.16
CA ALA A 374 33.59 5.37 1.35
C ALA A 374 34.33 5.86 2.61
N ALA A 375 34.38 4.98 3.62
CA ALA A 375 35.08 5.23 4.89
C ALA A 375 36.60 5.34 4.71
#